data_AF-A0A2A5EKD2-F1
#
_entry.id   AF-A0A2A5EKD2-F1
#
_cell.length_a   1.000
_cell.length_b   1.000
_cell.length_c   1.000
_cell.angle_alpha   90.00
_cell.angle_beta   90.00
_cell.angle_gamma   90.00
#
_symmetry.space_group_name_H-M   'P 1'
#
loop_
_entity.id
_entity.type
_entity.pdbx_description
1 polymer ?
#
loop_
_entity_poly.entity_id
_entity_poly.type
_entity_poly.pdbx_seq_one_letter_code
_entity_poly.pdbx_strand_id
1 'polypeptide(L)'
;MALQSSGPISIGDIQAEFGGTNPASFSEYYRGGPYVPNSLVNAAIPTSGLIGLGDFHGSANEISQSFTLTAGQTQAAGKIGIDTFGYANGIILQANVGSISPIVFDGVTIRGLFGTNFALNIYFLGNHIGSPAFTSITINGATLFSADATSVFAEPSTVYSWLRNSGFSNGGVYAGIITK
;
A
#
# COMPACT_ATOMS: atom_id res chain seq x y z
N MET A 1 -10.17 9.35 8.73
CA MET A 1 -11.17 8.35 9.17
C MET A 1 -12.35 8.52 8.23
N ALA A 2 -12.90 7.45 7.67
CA ALA A 2 -14.00 7.61 6.71
C ALA A 2 -15.12 8.53 7.23
N LEU A 3 -15.57 9.45 6.36
CA LEU A 3 -16.71 10.32 6.61
C LEU A 3 -17.97 9.50 6.87
N GLN A 4 -18.91 10.07 7.62
CA GLN A 4 -20.18 9.39 7.93
C GLN A 4 -20.84 8.84 6.66
N SER A 5 -21.31 7.60 6.73
CA SER A 5 -21.98 6.92 5.61
C SER A 5 -23.41 7.40 5.36
N SER A 6 -23.97 8.20 6.27
CA SER A 6 -25.31 8.77 6.16
C SER A 6 -25.48 9.95 7.12
N GLY A 7 -26.62 10.65 7.02
CA GLY A 7 -26.94 11.78 7.88
C GLY A 7 -26.40 13.11 7.36
N PRO A 8 -26.50 14.19 8.14
CA PRO A 8 -25.93 15.48 7.77
C PRO A 8 -24.41 15.38 7.58
N ILE A 9 -23.92 16.00 6.51
CA ILE A 9 -22.49 16.18 6.23
C ILE A 9 -22.30 17.64 5.81
N SER A 10 -21.21 18.25 6.26
CA SER A 10 -20.86 19.63 5.94
C SER A 10 -19.55 19.71 5.16
N ILE A 11 -19.29 20.86 4.55
CA ILE A 11 -17.99 21.13 3.91
C ILE A 11 -16.86 21.18 4.94
N GLY A 12 -17.17 21.51 6.19
CA GLY A 12 -16.22 21.45 7.31
C GLY A 12 -15.79 20.02 7.62
N ASP A 13 -16.70 19.05 7.52
CA ASP A 13 -16.35 17.63 7.70
C ASP A 13 -15.45 17.14 6.56
N ILE A 14 -15.76 17.52 5.31
CA ILE A 14 -14.94 17.21 4.14
C ILE A 14 -13.53 17.80 4.29
N GLN A 15 -13.44 19.07 4.69
CA GLN A 15 -12.17 19.74 4.99
C GLN A 15 -11.40 19.05 6.11
N ALA A 16 -12.09 18.60 7.16
CA ALA A 16 -11.44 17.92 8.28
C ALA A 16 -10.84 16.57 7.86
N GLU A 17 -11.48 15.82 6.96
CA GLU A 17 -10.98 14.52 6.48
C GLU A 17 -9.89 14.65 5.41
N PHE A 18 -10.10 15.51 4.41
CA PHE A 18 -9.25 15.61 3.22
C PHE A 18 -8.26 16.79 3.27
N GLY A 19 -8.36 17.66 4.27
CA GLY A 19 -7.57 18.89 4.38
C GLY A 19 -8.13 20.04 3.55
N GLY A 20 -7.29 21.04 3.26
CA GLY A 20 -7.65 22.27 2.55
C GLY A 20 -7.67 23.53 3.43
N THR A 21 -7.82 24.70 2.82
CA THR A 21 -7.82 26.00 3.51
C THR A 21 -9.13 26.75 3.29
N ASN A 22 -9.52 27.59 4.25
CA ASN A 22 -10.70 28.42 4.10
C ASN A 22 -10.45 29.66 3.22
N PRO A 23 -11.42 30.06 2.39
CA PRO A 23 -12.71 29.39 2.14
C PRO A 23 -12.57 28.16 1.23
N ALA A 24 -13.17 27.03 1.61
CA ALA A 24 -13.22 25.83 0.77
C ALA A 24 -14.31 25.88 -0.30
N SER A 25 -14.03 25.23 -1.42
CA SER A 25 -14.95 24.98 -2.52
C SER A 25 -14.98 23.49 -2.87
N PHE A 26 -16.15 22.98 -3.28
CA PHE A 26 -16.26 21.59 -3.77
C PHE A 26 -15.33 21.29 -4.95
N SER A 27 -14.96 22.29 -5.74
CA SER A 27 -14.04 22.10 -6.87
C SER A 27 -12.64 21.61 -6.46
N GLU A 28 -12.27 21.75 -5.19
CA GLU A 28 -10.99 21.29 -4.66
C GLU A 28 -11.00 19.80 -4.31
N TYR A 29 -12.18 19.22 -4.14
CA TYR A 29 -12.39 17.88 -3.60
C TYR A 29 -12.88 16.87 -4.65
N TYR A 30 -12.54 17.07 -5.91
CA TYR A 30 -12.70 16.01 -6.91
C TYR A 30 -11.75 14.86 -6.61
N ARG A 31 -12.20 13.63 -6.87
CA ARG A 31 -11.37 12.43 -6.73
C ARG A 31 -10.19 12.49 -7.69
N GLY A 32 -8.98 12.23 -7.17
CA GLY A 32 -7.73 12.35 -7.92
C GLY A 32 -7.26 13.80 -8.08
N GLY A 33 -7.94 14.75 -7.43
CA GLY A 33 -7.48 16.12 -7.26
C GLY A 33 -6.45 16.26 -6.14
N PRO A 34 -6.19 17.49 -5.68
CA PRO A 34 -5.13 17.78 -4.71
C PRO A 34 -5.38 17.21 -3.31
N TYR A 35 -6.64 17.06 -2.89
CA TYR A 35 -7.00 16.66 -1.52
C TYR A 35 -7.61 15.26 -1.42
N VAL A 36 -8.32 14.79 -2.45
CA VAL A 36 -9.04 13.51 -2.40
C VAL A 36 -8.26 12.45 -3.19
N PRO A 37 -7.70 11.42 -2.53
CA PRO A 37 -7.02 10.33 -3.20
C PRO A 37 -7.90 9.65 -4.24
N ASN A 38 -7.30 9.23 -5.36
CA ASN A 38 -7.97 8.39 -6.34
C ASN A 38 -8.00 6.93 -5.89
N SER A 39 -8.93 6.61 -4.99
CA SER A 39 -9.12 5.26 -4.43
C SER A 39 -10.57 4.78 -4.60
N LEU A 40 -10.78 3.47 -4.46
CA LEU A 40 -12.10 2.86 -4.58
C LEU A 40 -13.09 3.33 -3.51
N VAL A 41 -12.62 3.65 -2.30
CA VAL A 41 -13.47 4.21 -1.23
C VAL A 41 -14.05 5.58 -1.61
N ASN A 42 -13.37 6.31 -2.49
CA ASN A 42 -13.80 7.62 -2.97
C ASN A 42 -14.57 7.54 -4.30
N ALA A 43 -14.95 6.35 -4.78
CA ALA A 43 -15.49 6.17 -6.13
C ALA A 43 -16.80 6.94 -6.41
N ALA A 44 -17.58 7.27 -5.37
CA ALA A 44 -18.78 8.11 -5.48
C ALA A 44 -18.46 9.57 -5.78
N ILE A 45 -17.26 10.05 -5.40
CA ILE A 45 -16.81 11.40 -5.70
C ILE A 45 -16.40 11.47 -7.18
N PRO A 46 -17.01 12.38 -7.97
CA PRO A 46 -16.67 12.54 -9.38
C PRO A 46 -15.23 13.04 -9.53
N THR A 47 -14.63 12.79 -10.69
CA THR A 47 -13.32 13.36 -11.06
C THR A 47 -13.46 14.76 -11.69
N SER A 48 -14.67 15.16 -12.07
CA SER A 48 -15.03 16.46 -12.63
C SER A 48 -16.56 16.58 -12.75
N GLY A 49 -17.09 17.80 -12.88
CA GLY A 49 -18.50 18.03 -13.18
C GLY A 49 -19.32 18.35 -11.93
N LEU A 50 -20.61 18.03 -11.92
CA LEU A 50 -21.45 18.30 -10.75
C LEU A 50 -20.94 17.47 -9.57
N ILE A 51 -20.63 18.13 -8.46
CA ILE A 51 -20.22 17.53 -7.19
C ILE A 51 -21.06 18.12 -6.07
N GLY A 52 -21.47 17.28 -5.12
CA GLY A 52 -22.28 17.70 -3.98
C GLY A 52 -21.94 16.92 -2.72
N LEU A 53 -22.48 17.39 -1.59
CA LEU A 53 -22.27 16.81 -0.27
C LEU A 53 -22.57 15.31 -0.19
N GLY A 54 -23.60 14.85 -0.90
CA GLY A 54 -24.01 13.44 -0.91
C GLY A 54 -22.94 12.49 -1.47
N ASP A 55 -22.05 12.99 -2.34
CA ASP A 55 -21.00 12.19 -2.98
C ASP A 55 -19.89 11.79 -2.00
N PHE A 56 -19.80 12.46 -0.85
CA PHE A 56 -18.75 12.28 0.16
C PHE A 56 -19.12 11.29 1.26
N HIS A 57 -20.32 10.74 1.28
CA HIS A 57 -20.71 9.76 2.30
C HIS A 57 -19.86 8.49 2.21
N GLY A 58 -19.24 8.11 3.33
CA GLY A 58 -18.35 6.94 3.39
C GLY A 58 -16.99 7.12 2.69
N SER A 59 -16.71 8.30 2.14
CA SER A 59 -15.41 8.62 1.54
C SER A 59 -14.33 8.82 2.61
N ALA A 60 -13.08 8.60 2.26
CA ALA A 60 -11.96 8.64 3.21
C ALA A 60 -10.68 9.12 2.54
N ASN A 61 -9.81 9.76 3.32
CA ASN A 61 -8.45 10.05 2.90
C ASN A 61 -7.57 8.79 3.00
N GLU A 62 -7.94 7.79 2.21
CA GLU A 62 -7.28 6.49 2.12
C GLU A 62 -6.67 6.31 0.73
N ILE A 63 -5.43 5.84 0.69
CA ILE A 63 -4.72 5.55 -0.57
C ILE A 63 -4.64 4.05 -0.73
N SER A 64 -5.24 3.51 -1.80
CA SER A 64 -5.20 2.10 -2.14
C SER A 64 -4.66 1.94 -3.57
N GLN A 65 -3.54 1.21 -3.74
CA GLN A 65 -2.87 1.04 -5.03
C GLN A 65 -2.70 -0.44 -5.36
N SER A 66 -3.22 -0.85 -6.52
CA SER A 66 -2.98 -2.19 -7.06
C SER A 66 -1.57 -2.32 -7.63
N PHE A 67 -0.95 -3.48 -7.43
CA PHE A 67 0.31 -3.85 -8.04
C PHE A 67 0.28 -5.29 -8.55
N THR A 68 1.21 -5.61 -9.44
CA THR A 68 1.51 -6.95 -9.90
C THR A 68 2.89 -7.35 -9.41
N LEU A 69 2.97 -8.50 -8.73
CA LEU A 69 4.22 -9.13 -8.30
C LEU A 69 4.47 -10.36 -9.17
N THR A 70 5.58 -10.37 -9.90
CA THR A 70 6.07 -11.57 -10.59
C THR A 70 7.17 -12.20 -9.74
N ALA A 71 6.94 -13.42 -9.25
CA ALA A 71 7.96 -14.18 -8.53
C ALA A 71 8.79 -15.03 -9.50
N GLY A 72 10.11 -14.86 -9.47
CA GLY A 72 11.07 -15.47 -10.39
C GLY A 72 11.99 -16.55 -9.80
N GLN A 73 12.04 -16.70 -8.47
CA GLN A 73 12.90 -17.64 -7.70
C GLN A 73 14.43 -17.55 -7.94
N THR A 74 15.20 -17.71 -6.87
CA THR A 74 16.54 -18.32 -6.93
C THR A 74 16.53 -19.57 -6.06
N GLN A 75 16.52 -20.74 -6.66
CA GLN A 75 16.69 -22.01 -5.93
C GLN A 75 18.16 -22.40 -5.95
N ALA A 76 18.75 -22.63 -4.77
CA ALA A 76 19.79 -23.64 -4.65
C ALA A 76 19.17 -24.84 -3.92
N ALA A 77 18.67 -25.81 -4.69
CA ALA A 77 18.17 -27.06 -4.13
C ALA A 77 19.23 -27.69 -3.21
N GLY A 78 18.84 -28.07 -2.00
CA GLY A 78 19.72 -28.76 -1.04
C GLY A 78 20.54 -27.86 -0.11
N LYS A 79 20.35 -26.54 -0.09
CA LYS A 79 20.90 -25.68 0.96
C LYS A 79 19.82 -25.30 1.97
N ILE A 80 20.10 -25.50 3.26
CA ILE A 80 19.28 -24.97 4.34
C ILE A 80 19.31 -23.45 4.26
N GLY A 81 18.16 -22.81 4.03
CA GLY A 81 17.92 -21.45 4.52
C GLY A 81 17.41 -20.38 3.56
N ILE A 82 17.27 -20.57 2.23
CA ILE A 82 16.85 -19.44 1.37
C ILE A 82 16.04 -19.85 0.12
N ASP A 83 14.75 -20.17 0.27
CA ASP A 83 13.81 -20.09 -0.86
C ASP A 83 13.29 -18.66 -0.96
N THR A 84 13.97 -17.82 -1.75
CA THR A 84 13.50 -16.45 -1.97
C THR A 84 12.56 -16.38 -3.16
N PHE A 85 11.38 -15.80 -2.94
CA PHE A 85 10.36 -15.56 -3.96
C PHE A 85 9.93 -14.10 -3.98
N GLY A 86 9.80 -13.46 -5.14
CA GLY A 86 9.21 -12.11 -5.25
C GLY A 86 10.21 -11.03 -5.69
N TYR A 87 10.03 -9.78 -5.30
CA TYR A 87 10.86 -8.67 -5.76
C TYR A 87 11.97 -8.29 -4.76
N ALA A 88 13.16 -7.92 -5.23
CA ALA A 88 14.29 -7.60 -4.34
C ALA A 88 15.21 -6.53 -4.93
N ASN A 89 15.19 -5.30 -4.41
CA ASN A 89 16.13 -4.25 -4.83
C ASN A 89 17.06 -3.78 -3.69
N GLY A 90 18.06 -4.63 -3.42
CA GLY A 90 19.39 -4.25 -2.92
C GLY A 90 19.59 -4.05 -1.41
N ILE A 91 19.04 -4.92 -0.56
CA ILE A 91 19.40 -4.97 0.89
C ILE A 91 19.86 -6.37 1.36
N ILE A 92 19.40 -7.47 0.74
CA ILE A 92 19.76 -8.84 1.21
C ILE A 92 20.15 -9.82 0.08
N LEU A 93 19.77 -9.55 -1.18
CA LEU A 93 20.01 -10.48 -2.30
C LEU A 93 20.88 -9.86 -3.38
N GLN A 94 21.83 -10.66 -3.87
CA GLN A 94 22.79 -10.27 -4.91
C GLN A 94 22.14 -10.17 -6.32
N ALA A 95 20.88 -10.59 -6.47
CA ALA A 95 20.10 -10.50 -7.71
C ALA A 95 18.59 -10.31 -7.44
N ASN A 96 17.89 -9.65 -8.36
CA ASN A 96 16.42 -9.57 -8.34
C ASN A 96 15.81 -10.97 -8.55
N VAL A 97 14.85 -11.37 -7.72
CA VAL A 97 14.17 -12.69 -7.79
C VAL A 97 12.75 -12.61 -8.37
N GLY A 98 12.53 -11.65 -9.28
CA GLY A 98 11.22 -11.28 -9.79
C GLY A 98 11.11 -9.79 -10.11
N SER A 99 9.88 -9.31 -10.27
CA SER A 99 9.55 -7.89 -10.50
C SER A 99 8.28 -7.49 -9.73
N ILE A 100 8.14 -6.20 -9.43
CA ILE A 100 6.89 -5.60 -8.98
C ILE A 100 6.59 -4.38 -9.86
N SER A 101 5.31 -4.16 -10.17
CA SER A 101 4.87 -2.94 -10.86
C SER A 101 3.50 -2.50 -10.34
N PRO A 102 3.33 -1.24 -9.91
CA PRO A 102 4.37 -0.21 -9.77
C PRO A 102 5.33 -0.46 -8.59
N ILE A 103 6.47 0.24 -8.56
CA ILE A 103 7.45 0.21 -7.46
C ILE A 103 7.31 1.42 -6.50
N VAL A 104 6.37 2.32 -6.74
CA VAL A 104 6.16 3.52 -5.91
C VAL A 104 4.74 3.53 -5.36
N PHE A 105 4.64 3.58 -4.04
CA PHE A 105 3.39 3.71 -3.30
C PHE A 105 3.42 5.00 -2.49
N ASP A 106 2.43 5.88 -2.70
CA ASP A 106 2.33 7.18 -2.01
C ASP A 106 3.65 7.99 -1.97
N GLY A 107 4.35 8.03 -3.12
CA GLY A 107 5.66 8.70 -3.23
C GLY A 107 6.84 7.95 -2.60
N VAL A 108 6.60 6.85 -1.88
CA VAL A 108 7.62 6.01 -1.25
C VAL A 108 7.98 4.83 -2.16
N THR A 109 9.27 4.60 -2.38
CA THR A 109 9.73 3.49 -3.23
C THR A 109 9.74 2.17 -2.47
N ILE A 110 9.06 1.16 -3.02
CA ILE A 110 9.14 -0.24 -2.60
C ILE A 110 10.46 -0.82 -3.12
N ARG A 111 11.40 -1.08 -2.20
CA ARG A 111 12.74 -1.63 -2.49
C ARG A 111 12.85 -3.13 -2.35
N GLY A 112 11.77 -3.80 -1.99
CA GLY A 112 11.74 -5.26 -1.91
C GLY A 112 10.37 -5.71 -1.46
N LEU A 113 9.89 -6.79 -2.05
CA LEU A 113 8.70 -7.51 -1.65
C LEU A 113 8.95 -8.99 -1.90
N PHE A 114 9.55 -9.68 -0.95
CA PHE A 114 9.94 -11.06 -1.12
C PHE A 114 9.68 -11.89 0.13
N GLY A 115 9.36 -13.16 -0.07
CA GLY A 115 9.33 -14.10 1.04
C GLY A 115 10.53 -15.03 1.05
N THR A 116 10.77 -15.56 2.23
CA THR A 116 11.76 -16.59 2.58
C THR A 116 11.01 -17.76 3.20
N ASN A 117 11.69 -18.83 3.60
CA ASN A 117 11.04 -19.97 4.27
C ASN A 117 10.31 -19.64 5.57
N PHE A 118 10.64 -18.52 6.20
CA PHE A 118 10.13 -18.16 7.51
C PHE A 118 9.24 -16.92 7.50
N ALA A 119 9.47 -16.01 6.56
CA ALA A 119 8.81 -14.71 6.58
C ALA A 119 8.52 -14.15 5.20
N LEU A 120 7.45 -13.35 5.09
CA LEU A 120 7.26 -12.38 4.01
C LEU A 120 7.83 -11.02 4.45
N ASN A 121 8.56 -10.34 3.56
CA ASN A 121 9.21 -9.08 3.84
C ASN A 121 8.85 -8.03 2.79
N ILE A 122 8.57 -6.81 3.22
CA ILE A 122 8.49 -5.63 2.35
C ILE A 122 9.43 -4.53 2.84
N TYR A 123 10.08 -3.83 1.91
CA TYR A 123 11.06 -2.79 2.18
C TYR A 123 10.61 -1.48 1.55
N PHE A 124 10.63 -0.39 2.33
CA PHE A 124 10.36 0.96 1.85
C PHE A 124 11.61 1.83 1.99
N LEU A 125 12.06 2.44 0.90
CA LEU A 125 13.18 3.39 0.91
C LEU A 125 12.82 4.64 1.71
N GLY A 126 13.73 5.10 2.58
CA GLY A 126 13.59 6.38 3.29
C GLY A 126 12.43 6.42 4.29
N ASN A 127 11.78 5.29 4.57
CA ASN A 127 10.71 5.21 5.55
C ASN A 127 11.29 5.12 6.98
N HIS A 128 10.63 5.76 7.95
CA HIS A 128 11.05 5.81 9.36
C HIS A 128 10.27 4.78 10.21
N ILE A 129 10.94 4.15 11.18
CA ILE A 129 10.28 3.25 12.14
C ILE A 129 9.21 4.04 12.93
N GLY A 130 8.02 3.45 13.12
CA GLY A 130 6.94 4.01 13.95
C GLY A 130 5.90 4.85 13.20
N SER A 131 6.14 5.18 11.93
CA SER A 131 5.13 5.77 11.04
C SER A 131 5.16 5.03 9.70
N PRO A 132 4.49 3.86 9.62
CA PRO A 132 4.58 3.03 8.42
C PRO A 132 4.00 3.76 7.22
N ALA A 133 4.66 3.60 6.07
CA ALA A 133 4.19 4.16 4.80
C ALA A 133 2.84 3.57 4.35
N PHE A 134 2.38 2.49 4.97
CA PHE A 134 1.18 1.73 4.64
C PHE A 134 0.52 1.16 5.90
N THR A 135 -0.78 0.89 5.80
CA THR A 135 -1.60 0.24 6.83
C THR A 135 -1.71 -1.26 6.57
N SER A 136 -1.92 -1.67 5.32
CA SER A 136 -2.01 -3.09 4.95
C SER A 136 -1.52 -3.37 3.54
N ILE A 137 -1.17 -4.63 3.30
CA ILE A 137 -0.88 -5.17 1.98
C ILE A 137 -1.63 -6.48 1.80
N THR A 138 -2.41 -6.58 0.74
CA THR A 138 -3.12 -7.80 0.35
C THR A 138 -2.43 -8.41 -0.85
N ILE A 139 -2.03 -9.67 -0.77
CA ILE A 139 -1.40 -10.39 -1.89
C ILE A 139 -2.04 -11.77 -1.96
N ASN A 140 -2.52 -12.15 -3.15
CA ASN A 140 -3.16 -13.46 -3.37
C ASN A 140 -4.28 -13.77 -2.35
N GLY A 141 -5.04 -12.74 -1.95
CA GLY A 141 -6.14 -12.84 -0.97
C GLY A 141 -5.72 -12.84 0.50
N ALA A 142 -4.42 -12.87 0.83
CA ALA A 142 -3.93 -12.74 2.19
C ALA A 142 -3.61 -11.28 2.53
N THR A 143 -4.27 -10.74 3.56
CA THR A 143 -4.04 -9.36 4.06
C THR A 143 -3.05 -9.38 5.22
N LEU A 144 -2.04 -8.51 5.15
CA LEU A 144 -1.00 -8.35 6.16
C LEU A 144 -0.98 -6.89 6.62
N PHE A 145 -1.15 -6.65 7.92
CA PHE A 145 -1.17 -5.32 8.49
C PHE A 145 0.24 -4.90 8.95
N SER A 146 0.61 -3.64 8.74
CA SER A 146 1.89 -3.10 9.19
C SER A 146 2.04 -3.14 10.72
N ALA A 147 0.92 -3.05 11.45
CA ALA A 147 0.87 -3.17 12.92
C ALA A 147 1.23 -4.57 13.44
N ASP A 148 1.01 -5.62 12.63
CA ASP A 148 1.33 -7.01 12.99
C ASP A 148 2.75 -7.42 12.56
N ALA A 149 3.46 -6.54 11.85
CA ALA A 149 4.80 -6.81 11.36
C ALA A 149 5.84 -6.59 12.45
N THR A 150 6.87 -7.44 12.48
CA THR A 150 8.15 -7.03 13.07
C THR A 150 8.81 -6.04 12.12
N SER A 151 9.15 -4.84 12.60
CA SER A 151 9.80 -3.81 11.77
C SER A 151 11.19 -3.45 12.27
N VAL A 152 12.13 -3.30 11.35
CA VAL A 152 13.54 -2.96 11.63
C VAL A 152 14.01 -1.95 10.60
N PHE A 153 14.86 -1.01 10.99
CA PHE A 153 15.56 -0.12 10.06
C PHE A 153 16.82 -0.81 9.57
N ALA A 154 16.89 -1.03 8.26
CA ALA A 154 18.04 -1.57 7.55
C ALA A 154 18.47 -0.54 6.50
N GLU A 155 19.42 0.34 6.86
CA GLU A 155 19.76 1.51 6.04
C GLU A 155 19.92 1.17 4.55
N PRO A 156 19.30 1.94 3.64
CA PRO A 156 18.46 3.12 3.83
C PRO A 156 16.94 2.85 3.85
N SER A 157 16.49 1.63 4.19
CA SER A 157 15.07 1.24 4.16
C SER A 157 14.55 0.79 5.52
N THR A 158 13.23 0.87 5.72
CA THR A 158 12.55 0.12 6.79
C THR A 158 11.98 -1.18 6.22
N VAL A 159 12.22 -2.30 6.91
CA VAL A 159 11.63 -3.60 6.59
C VAL A 159 10.43 -3.88 7.50
N TYR A 160 9.39 -4.47 6.92
CA TYR A 160 8.26 -5.05 7.65
C TYR A 160 8.21 -6.54 7.33
N SER A 161 8.24 -7.36 8.38
CA SER A 161 8.34 -8.81 8.29
C SER A 161 7.19 -9.49 9.02
N TRP A 162 6.52 -10.41 8.33
CA TRP A 162 5.48 -11.28 8.89
C TRP A 162 5.91 -12.73 8.81
N LEU A 163 5.52 -13.55 9.79
CA LEU A 163 5.69 -15.01 9.67
C LEU A 163 4.95 -15.50 8.42
N ARG A 164 5.57 -16.42 7.69
CA ARG A 164 5.02 -16.93 6.42
C ARG A 164 3.67 -17.60 6.67
N ASN A 165 2.66 -17.20 5.89
CA ASN A 165 1.40 -17.94 5.73
C ASN A 165 1.46 -18.81 4.45
N SER A 166 0.80 -19.96 4.43
CA SER A 166 0.91 -21.01 3.41
C SER A 166 0.33 -20.66 2.02
N GLY A 167 -0.19 -19.44 1.82
CA GLY A 167 -0.82 -18.97 0.57
C GLY A 167 0.13 -18.49 -0.53
N PHE A 168 1.44 -18.53 -0.31
CA PHE A 168 2.45 -18.12 -1.29
C PHE A 168 3.17 -19.34 -1.87
N SER A 169 3.07 -19.53 -3.18
CA SER A 169 3.79 -20.59 -3.90
C SER A 169 5.10 -20.07 -4.50
N ASN A 170 6.00 -21.00 -4.80
CA ASN A 170 7.21 -20.68 -5.54
C ASN A 170 6.86 -20.42 -7.02
N GLY A 171 7.17 -19.23 -7.52
CA GLY A 171 6.91 -18.82 -8.90
C GLY A 171 5.45 -18.43 -9.18
N GLY A 172 5.26 -17.47 -10.08
CA GLY A 172 3.94 -17.03 -10.54
C GLY A 172 3.77 -15.52 -10.61
N VAL A 173 2.57 -15.11 -11.01
CA VAL A 173 2.15 -13.69 -11.04
C VAL A 173 1.02 -13.52 -10.03
N TYR A 174 1.22 -12.61 -9.09
CA TYR A 174 0.26 -12.31 -8.03
C TYR A 174 -0.24 -10.89 -8.17
N ALA A 175 -1.55 -10.72 -8.13
CA ALA A 175 -2.15 -9.42 -7.90
C ALA A 175 -2.06 -9.08 -6.41
N GLY A 176 -1.76 -7.82 -6.13
CA GLY A 176 -1.82 -7.29 -4.78
C GLY A 176 -2.35 -5.87 -4.74
N ILE A 177 -2.72 -5.44 -3.54
CA ILE A 177 -3.16 -4.08 -3.24
C ILE A 177 -2.42 -3.65 -1.98
N ILE A 178 -1.87 -2.44 -1.98
CA ILE A 178 -1.29 -1.80 -0.80
C ILE A 178 -2.16 -0.60 -0.41
N THR A 179 -2.42 -0.45 0.88
CA THR A 179 -3.33 0.56 1.43
C THR A 179 -2.64 1.36 2.53
N LYS A 180 -2.87 2.66 2.58
CA LYS A 180 -2.45 3.58 3.65
C LYS A 180 -3.69 4.23 4.25
#